data_AF-A0A963LX26-F1
#
_entry.id   AF-A0A963LX26-F1
#
_cell.length_a   1.000
_cell.length_b   1.000
_cell.length_c   1.000
_cell.angle_alpha   90.00
_cell.angle_beta   90.00
_cell.angle_gamma   90.00
#
_symmetry.space_group_name_H-M   'P 1'
#
loop_
_entity.id
_entity.type
_entity.pdbx_description
1 polymer ?
#
loop_
_entity_poly.entity_id
_entity_poly.type
_entity_poly.pdbx_seq_one_letter_code
_entity_poly.pdbx_strand_id
1 'polypeptide(L)' 'MNQPDSEILTLDEVAVYLKAGKKTVYRLAQQGEIPGFKLGGTWRFRRSELDCWIAAQIA' A
#
# COMPACT_ATOMS: atom_id res chain seq x y z
N MET A 1 -17.73 -7.90 -14.65
CA MET A 1 -16.46 -7.15 -14.77
C MET A 1 -16.25 -6.44 -13.45
N ASN A 2 -15.59 -7.08 -12.49
CA ASN A 2 -15.31 -6.48 -11.18
C ASN A 2 -13.90 -5.89 -11.28
N GLN A 3 -13.79 -4.59 -11.51
CA GLN A 3 -12.52 -3.92 -11.79
C GLN A 3 -11.65 -3.93 -10.51
N PRO A 4 -10.57 -4.74 -10.42
CA PRO A 4 -9.74 -4.82 -9.22
C PRO A 4 -8.78 -3.62 -9.08
N ASP A 5 -8.59 -2.84 -10.16
CA ASP A 5 -7.59 -1.78 -10.27
C ASP A 5 -7.84 -0.54 -9.40
N SER A 6 -9.02 -0.41 -8.81
CA SER A 6 -9.40 0.72 -7.95
C SER A 6 -9.61 0.34 -6.48
N GLU A 7 -9.19 -0.86 -6.07
CA GLU A 7 -9.26 -1.26 -4.67
C GLU A 7 -8.33 -0.38 -3.82
N ILE A 8 -8.92 0.31 -2.84
CA ILE A 8 -8.19 1.09 -1.84
C ILE A 8 -8.03 0.22 -0.59
N LEU A 9 -6.79 -0.06 -0.24
CA LEU A 9 -6.40 -0.85 0.90
C LEU A 9 -6.12 0.03 2.12
N THR A 10 -6.44 -0.49 3.29
CA THR A 10 -6.01 0.01 4.60
C THR A 10 -4.60 -0.45 4.92
N LEU A 11 -4.00 0.14 5.95
CA LEU A 11 -2.67 -0.26 6.43
C LEU A 11 -2.60 -1.74 6.85
N ASP A 12 -3.68 -2.25 7.42
CA ASP A 12 -3.76 -3.64 7.86
C ASP A 12 -3.78 -4.60 6.66
N GLU A 13 -4.54 -4.27 5.62
CA GLU A 13 -4.60 -5.04 4.39
C GLU A 13 -3.28 -5.00 3.63
N VAL A 14 -2.60 -3.84 3.58
CA VAL A 14 -1.26 -3.75 2.98
C VAL A 14 -0.23 -4.55 3.74
N ALA A 15 -0.29 -4.58 5.07
CA ALA A 15 0.58 -5.43 5.88
C ALA A 15 0.41 -6.92 5.54
N VAL A 16 -0.84 -7.37 5.39
CA VAL A 16 -1.14 -8.74 4.93
C VAL A 16 -0.65 -8.94 3.49
N TYR A 17 -0.90 -7.97 2.61
CA TYR A 17 -0.58 -8.03 1.19
C TYR A 17 0.93 -8.17 0.94
N LEU A 18 1.72 -7.30 1.55
CA LEU A 18 3.19 -7.29 1.44
C LEU A 18 3.85 -8.35 2.34
N LYS A 19 3.06 -9.13 3.10
CA LYS A 19 3.54 -10.06 4.14
C LYS A 19 4.54 -9.40 5.10
N ALA A 20 4.24 -8.17 5.51
CA ALA A 20 5.09 -7.34 6.35
C ALA A 20 4.38 -6.99 7.67
N GLY A 21 5.17 -6.65 8.70
CA GLY A 21 4.60 -6.15 9.95
C GLY A 21 3.93 -4.78 9.76
N LYS A 22 2.78 -4.56 10.43
CA LYS A 22 2.04 -3.27 10.38
C LYS A 22 2.91 -2.06 10.72
N LYS A 23 3.81 -2.19 11.71
CA LYS A 23 4.77 -1.13 12.08
C LYS A 23 5.73 -0.79 10.93
N THR A 24 6.18 -1.80 10.19
CA THR A 24 7.03 -1.61 9.02
C THR A 24 6.29 -0.86 7.93
N VAL A 25 5.08 -1.33 7.56
CA VAL A 25 4.25 -0.65 6.54
C VAL A 25 3.94 0.79 6.94
N TYR A 26 3.60 1.03 8.21
CA TYR A 26 3.38 2.39 8.71
C TYR A 26 4.61 3.28 8.53
N ARG A 27 5.78 2.79 8.92
CA ARG A 27 7.05 3.53 8.78
C ARG A 27 7.36 3.81 7.31
N LEU A 28 7.25 2.82 6.44
CA LEU A 28 7.48 2.97 5.00
C LEU A 28 6.53 4.01 4.39
N ALA A 29 5.24 3.95 4.73
CA ALA A 29 4.26 4.93 4.26
C ALA A 29 4.59 6.34 4.77
N GLN A 30 4.96 6.47 6.04
CA GLN A 30 5.35 7.74 6.65
C GLN A 30 6.63 8.33 6.02
N GLN A 31 7.56 7.48 5.61
CA GLN A 31 8.79 7.89 4.93
C GLN A 31 8.59 8.13 3.43
N GLY A 32 7.42 7.81 2.88
CA GLY A 32 7.13 7.93 1.45
C GLY A 32 7.80 6.85 0.60
N GLU A 33 8.27 5.75 1.21
CA GLU A 33 8.94 4.65 0.50
C GLU A 33 7.95 3.73 -0.23
N ILE A 34 6.69 3.70 0.21
CA ILE A 34 5.60 3.00 -0.48
C ILE A 34 4.49 3.98 -0.89
N PRO A 35 3.82 3.78 -2.04
CA PRO A 35 2.77 4.66 -2.51
C PRO A 35 1.52 4.56 -1.62
N GLY A 36 1.22 5.63 -0.90
CA GLY A 36 0.05 5.72 -0.04
C GLY A 36 -0.23 7.16 0.38
N PHE A 37 -1.45 7.41 0.85
CA PHE A 37 -1.88 8.73 1.29
C PHE A 37 -2.69 8.64 2.59
N LYS A 38 -2.77 9.76 3.33
CA LYS A 38 -3.61 9.86 4.51
C LYS A 38 -4.99 10.39 4.16
N LEU A 39 -6.03 9.73 4.64
CA LEU A 39 -7.42 10.17 4.57
C LEU A 39 -8.06 10.04 5.96
N GLY A 40 -8.54 11.15 6.51
CA GLY A 40 -9.16 11.17 7.85
C GLY A 40 -8.24 10.65 8.97
N GLY A 41 -6.94 10.89 8.87
CA GLY A 41 -5.95 10.41 9.85
C GLY A 41 -5.52 8.94 9.70
N THR A 42 -6.09 8.21 8.74
CA THR A 42 -5.73 6.82 8.46
C THR A 42 -5.01 6.69 7.11
N TRP A 43 -4.14 5.69 6.97
CA TRP A 43 -3.46 5.42 5.71
C TRP A 43 -4.35 4.66 4.73
N ARG A 44 -4.24 5.03 3.47
CA ARG A 44 -4.92 4.41 2.33
C ARG A 44 -3.93 4.20 1.20
N PHE A 45 -4.06 3.08 0.50
CA PHE A 45 -3.12 2.65 -0.52
C PHE A 45 -3.91 2.15 -1.72
N ARG A 46 -3.60 2.63 -2.92
CA ARG A 46 -4.19 2.07 -4.13
C ARG A 46 -3.45 0.79 -4.47
N ARG A 47 -4.18 -0.32 -4.62
CA ARG A 47 -3.58 -1.63 -4.92
C ARG A 47 -2.71 -1.60 -6.19
N SER A 48 -3.21 -1.01 -7.26
CA SER A 48 -2.47 -0.88 -8.53
C SER A 48 -1.17 -0.09 -8.40
N GLU A 49 -1.10 0.92 -7.54
CA GLU A 49 0.16 1.64 -7.29
C GLU A 49 1.16 0.80 -6.50
N LEU A 50 0.69 0.03 -5.52
CA LEU A 50 1.53 -0.93 -4.80
C LEU A 50 2.09 -1.99 -5.76
N ASP A 51 1.28 -2.50 -6.68
CA ASP A 51 1.71 -3.50 -7.67
C ASP A 51 2.79 -2.93 -8.60
N CYS A 52 2.59 -1.71 -9.12
CA CYS A 52 3.60 -1.00 -9.90
C CYS A 52 4.89 -0.76 -9.09
N TRP A 53 4.77 -0.38 -7.82
CA TRP A 53 5.93 -0.18 -6.94
C TRP A 53 6.70 -1.48 -6.71
N ILE A 54 6.03 -2.62 -6.45
CA ILE A 54 6.67 -3.93 -6.31
C ILE A 54 7.41 -4.29 -7.60
N ALA A 55 6.77 -4.12 -8.76
CA ALA A 55 7.39 -4.40 -10.06
C ALA A 55 8.66 -3.57 -10.29
N ALA A 56 8.66 -2.30 -9.85
CA ALA A 56 9.81 -1.41 -9.95
C ALA A 56 10.97 -1.79 -9.00
N GLN A 57 10.73 -2.55 -7.93
CA GLN A 57 11.80 -3.02 -7.01
C GLN A 57 12.50 -4.30 -7.48
N ILE A 58 11.88 -5.05 -8.42
CA ILE A 58 12.39 -6.34 -8.92
C ILE A 58 13.09 -6.17 -10.29
N ALA A 59 12.88 -5.04 -10.95
CA ALA A 59 13.54 -4.67 -12.21
C ALA A 59 15.00 -4.26 -12.00
#